data_AF-A0AAP2G7Z4-F1
#
_entry.id   AF-A0AAP2G7Z4-F1
#
_cell.length_a   1.000
_cell.length_b   1.000
_cell.length_c   1.000
_cell.angle_alpha   90.00
_cell.angle_beta   90.00
_cell.angle_gamma   90.00
#
_symmetry.space_group_name_H-M   'P 1'
#
loop_
_entity.id
_entity.type
_entity.pdbx_description
1 polymer ?
#
loop_
_entity_poly.entity_id
_entity_poly.type
_entity_poly.pdbx_seq_one_letter_code
_entity_poly.pdbx_strand_id
1 'polypeptide(L)'
;MSDLSNFRLKKSTEESLKEYVNDFGMTVDDVILNLIKENKSLKLSLGQDFTLSDDEDTHRFKDYMIHKLPKGKILVTKDGLKVSNMKKILIEAGSSVGMDESKLDPDLTTYEIGRFLFKHLQE
;
A
#
# COMPACT_ATOMS: atom_id res chain seq x y z
N MET A 1 4.13 36.58 -9.59
CA MET A 1 2.93 35.91 -9.08
C MET A 1 2.15 35.47 -10.30
N SER A 2 2.12 34.18 -10.56
CA SER A 2 1.62 33.60 -11.81
C SER A 2 0.10 33.76 -11.92
N ASP A 3 -0.36 34.16 -13.10
CA ASP A 3 -1.76 34.31 -13.53
C ASP A 3 -2.61 33.05 -13.24
N LEU A 4 -3.10 32.91 -12.01
CA LEU A 4 -4.10 31.92 -11.61
C LEU A 4 -5.53 32.32 -12.05
N SER A 5 -5.69 33.44 -12.74
CA SER A 5 -6.96 34.15 -12.90
C SER A 5 -7.82 33.73 -14.09
N ASN A 6 -7.53 32.62 -14.79
CA ASN A 6 -8.34 32.21 -15.94
C ASN A 6 -8.53 30.70 -16.13
N PHE A 7 -8.53 29.90 -15.07
CA PHE A 7 -9.04 28.53 -15.16
C PHE A 7 -10.57 28.54 -15.08
N ARG A 8 -11.25 28.74 -16.22
CA ARG A 8 -12.68 28.50 -16.35
C ARG A 8 -12.91 27.01 -16.62
N LEU A 9 -13.63 26.35 -15.72
CA LEU A 9 -14.12 24.99 -15.95
C LEU A 9 -15.01 24.97 -17.19
N LYS A 10 -15.01 23.84 -17.90
CA LYS A 10 -15.94 23.64 -19.02
C LYS A 10 -17.37 23.71 -18.47
N LYS A 11 -18.27 24.35 -19.21
CA LYS A 11 -19.66 24.55 -18.81
C LYS A 11 -20.37 23.23 -18.44
N SER A 12 -20.04 22.15 -19.14
CA SER A 12 -20.53 20.79 -18.83
C SER A 12 -20.06 20.29 -17.46
N THR A 13 -18.82 20.58 -17.07
CA THR A 13 -18.28 20.22 -15.75
C THR A 13 -18.94 21.04 -14.64
N GLU A 14 -19.24 22.31 -14.91
CA GLU A 14 -19.98 23.17 -13.97
C GLU A 14 -21.44 22.72 -13.81
N GLU A 15 -22.10 22.31 -14.90
CA GLU A 15 -23.48 21.78 -14.86
C GLU A 15 -23.55 20.42 -14.15
N SER A 16 -22.60 19.50 -14.39
CA SER A 16 -22.54 18.23 -13.64
C SER A 16 -22.25 18.45 -12.15
N LEU A 17 -21.35 19.37 -11.80
CA LEU A 17 -21.09 19.71 -10.39
C LEU A 17 -22.35 20.32 -9.72
N LYS A 18 -23.14 21.10 -10.46
CA LYS A 18 -24.43 21.62 -9.96
C LYS A 18 -25.46 20.51 -9.77
N GLU A 19 -25.50 19.48 -10.61
CA GLU A 19 -26.35 18.29 -10.38
C GLU A 19 -25.93 17.53 -9.12
N TYR A 20 -24.62 17.30 -8.92
CA TYR A 20 -24.10 16.61 -7.72
C TYR A 20 -24.31 17.38 -6.41
N VAL A 21 -24.34 18.72 -6.47
CA VAL A 21 -24.53 19.57 -5.29
C VAL A 21 -26.01 19.88 -5.04
N ASN A 22 -26.86 19.91 -6.08
CA ASN A 22 -28.29 20.19 -5.92
C ASN A 22 -29.09 18.99 -5.40
N ASP A 23 -28.58 17.76 -5.54
CA ASP A 23 -29.18 16.60 -4.88
C ASP A 23 -28.81 16.58 -3.39
N PHE A 24 -29.50 17.41 -2.62
CA PHE A 24 -29.62 17.39 -1.15
C PHE A 24 -30.26 16.08 -0.60
N GLY A 25 -30.05 14.95 -1.28
CA GLY A 25 -30.53 13.63 -0.88
C GLY A 25 -29.41 12.66 -0.48
N MET A 26 -28.15 13.03 -0.65
CA MET A 26 -27.02 12.20 -0.26
C MET A 26 -26.39 12.74 1.03
N THR A 27 -26.50 11.96 2.09
CA THR A 27 -25.75 12.17 3.32
C THR A 27 -24.26 11.84 3.10
N VAL A 28 -23.40 12.26 4.02
CA VAL A 28 -21.97 11.89 4.00
C VAL A 28 -21.80 10.36 3.94
N ASP A 29 -22.70 9.62 4.59
CA ASP A 29 -22.69 8.16 4.58
C ASP A 29 -23.01 7.59 3.18
N ASP A 30 -23.91 8.22 2.43
CA ASP A 30 -24.23 7.83 1.05
C ASP A 30 -23.04 8.03 0.12
N VAL A 31 -22.30 9.13 0.31
CA VAL A 31 -21.06 9.42 -0.42
C VAL A 31 -19.99 8.36 -0.09
N ILE A 32 -19.81 8.03 1.19
CA ILE A 32 -18.85 7.00 1.63
C ILE A 32 -19.22 5.63 1.07
N LEU A 33 -20.50 5.25 1.11
CA LEU A 33 -21.00 3.98 0.59
C LEU A 33 -20.81 3.88 -0.93
N ASN A 34 -21.02 4.96 -1.67
CA ASN A 34 -20.75 5.00 -3.11
C ASN A 34 -19.26 4.85 -3.41
N LEU A 35 -18.37 5.55 -2.69
CA LEU A 35 -16.92 5.39 -2.86
C LEU A 35 -16.46 3.95 -2.58
N ILE A 36 -17.02 3.29 -1.56
CA ILE A 36 -16.70 1.89 -1.24
C ILE A 36 -17.18 0.95 -2.37
N LYS A 37 -18.38 1.19 -2.91
CA LYS A 37 -18.93 0.40 -4.02
C LYS A 37 -18.14 0.58 -5.30
N GLU A 38 -17.78 1.80 -5.65
CA GLU A 38 -16.94 2.09 -6.81
C GLU A 38 -15.55 1.47 -6.66
N ASN A 39 -14.94 1.54 -5.48
CA ASN A 39 -13.64 0.91 -5.23
C ASN A 39 -13.72 -0.62 -5.39
N LYS A 40 -14.78 -1.26 -4.88
CA LYS A 40 -15.01 -2.70 -5.08
C LYS A 40 -15.26 -3.04 -6.56
N SER A 41 -16.03 -2.23 -7.26
CA SER A 41 -16.32 -2.41 -8.69
C SER A 41 -15.06 -2.25 -9.54
N LEU A 42 -14.23 -1.25 -9.25
CA LEU A 42 -12.93 -1.04 -9.89
C LEU A 42 -11.99 -2.22 -9.63
N LYS A 43 -11.92 -2.73 -8.40
CA LYS A 43 -11.15 -3.94 -8.06
C LYS A 43 -11.56 -5.15 -8.88
N LEU A 44 -12.87 -5.37 -9.03
CA LEU A 44 -13.43 -6.48 -9.81
C LEU A 44 -13.22 -6.29 -11.32
N SER A 45 -13.42 -5.07 -11.83
CA SER A 45 -13.28 -4.71 -13.24
C SER A 45 -11.83 -4.79 -13.74
N LEU A 46 -10.88 -4.46 -12.85
CA LEU A 46 -9.44 -4.60 -13.13
C LEU A 46 -8.96 -6.06 -13.10
N GLY A 47 -9.82 -7.03 -12.77
CA GLY A 47 -9.46 -8.44 -12.75
C GLY A 47 -8.29 -8.77 -11.82
N GLN A 48 -8.08 -7.94 -10.80
CA GLN A 48 -6.94 -8.01 -9.90
C GLN A 48 -7.43 -8.22 -8.46
N ASP A 49 -7.30 -9.47 -7.99
CA ASP A 49 -6.55 -9.61 -6.75
C ASP A 49 -5.33 -8.71 -6.90
N PHE A 50 -5.15 -7.73 -6.03
CA PHE A 50 -3.95 -6.91 -6.02
C PHE A 50 -2.76 -7.85 -5.79
N THR A 51 -2.26 -8.50 -6.85
CA THR A 51 -0.84 -8.50 -7.09
C THR A 51 -0.50 -7.03 -7.26
N LEU A 52 -0.21 -6.39 -6.11
CA LEU A 52 0.84 -5.39 -6.08
C LEU A 52 1.90 -5.87 -7.07
N SER A 53 2.28 -4.97 -7.96
CA SER A 53 3.23 -5.17 -9.05
C SER A 53 4.43 -6.02 -8.62
N ASP A 54 5.27 -6.42 -9.56
CA ASP A 54 6.65 -6.83 -9.30
C ASP A 54 7.42 -5.72 -8.54
N ASP A 55 7.00 -5.45 -7.30
CA ASP A 55 7.36 -4.35 -6.44
C ASP A 55 8.60 -4.82 -5.73
N GLU A 56 9.69 -4.10 -5.96
CA GLU A 56 10.89 -4.14 -5.12
C GLU A 56 10.60 -3.93 -3.62
N ASP A 57 9.36 -3.63 -3.26
CA ASP A 57 8.84 -3.41 -1.94
C ASP A 57 8.08 -4.63 -1.35
N THR A 58 8.00 -5.77 -2.04
CA THR A 58 7.40 -7.00 -1.47
C THR A 58 8.28 -8.23 -1.65
N HIS A 59 8.51 -8.99 -0.58
CA HIS A 59 9.25 -10.25 -0.60
C HIS A 59 8.41 -11.40 -0.03
N ARG A 60 8.28 -12.48 -0.79
CA ARG A 60 7.61 -13.70 -0.33
C ARG A 60 8.61 -14.63 0.34
N PHE A 61 8.34 -15.00 1.59
CA PHE A 61 9.13 -15.97 2.35
C PHE A 61 8.21 -17.04 2.94
N LYS A 62 8.28 -18.28 2.42
CA LYS A 62 7.37 -19.38 2.78
C LYS A 62 5.90 -18.97 2.59
N ASP A 63 5.09 -19.07 3.64
CA ASP A 63 3.68 -18.63 3.69
C ASP A 63 3.53 -17.15 4.07
N TYR A 64 4.64 -16.44 4.27
CA TYR A 64 4.64 -15.04 4.69
C TYR A 64 4.88 -14.10 3.52
N MET A 65 4.19 -12.96 3.56
CA MET A 65 4.42 -11.82 2.69
C MET A 65 5.02 -10.69 3.51
N ILE A 66 6.23 -10.28 3.14
CA ILE A 66 7.00 -9.21 3.77
C ILE A 66 6.88 -7.97 2.89
N HIS A 67 6.34 -6.89 3.44
CA HIS A 67 6.05 -5.65 2.73
C HIS A 67 6.92 -4.51 3.28
N LYS A 68 7.56 -3.77 2.38
CA LYS A 68 8.22 -2.49 2.62
C LYS A 68 7.20 -1.39 2.36
N LEU A 69 6.76 -0.78 3.45
CA LEU A 69 5.84 0.34 3.45
C LEU A 69 6.60 1.68 3.33
N PRO A 70 5.91 2.78 2.99
CA PRO A 70 6.51 4.11 2.98
C PRO A 70 7.24 4.45 4.28
N LYS A 71 8.31 5.24 4.16
CA LYS A 71 9.23 5.58 5.27
C LYS A 71 10.01 4.38 5.82
N GLY A 72 10.14 3.31 5.03
CA GLY A 72 10.91 2.10 5.35
C GLY A 72 10.27 1.19 6.40
N LYS A 73 9.00 1.42 6.76
CA LYS A 73 8.29 0.56 7.71
C LYS A 73 8.14 -0.84 7.12
N ILE A 74 8.19 -1.86 7.98
CA ILE A 74 8.10 -3.25 7.55
C ILE A 74 6.83 -3.86 8.13
N LEU A 75 6.08 -4.56 7.28
CA LEU A 75 4.90 -5.31 7.65
C LEU A 75 5.06 -6.75 7.18
N VAL A 76 4.87 -7.71 8.08
CA VAL A 76 4.85 -9.12 7.74
C VAL A 76 3.43 -9.63 7.92
N THR A 77 2.91 -10.32 6.90
CA THR A 77 1.56 -10.87 6.89
C THR A 77 1.58 -12.36 6.57
N LYS A 78 0.60 -13.09 7.11
CA LYS A 78 0.24 -14.45 6.72
C LYS A 78 -1.26 -14.46 6.45
N ASP A 79 -1.69 -14.96 5.30
CA ASP A 79 -3.10 -14.98 4.88
C ASP A 79 -3.78 -13.60 5.00
N GLY A 80 -3.03 -12.53 4.71
CA GLY A 80 -3.49 -11.13 4.80
C GLY A 80 -3.53 -10.53 6.21
N LEU A 81 -3.17 -11.28 7.26
CA LEU A 81 -3.17 -10.81 8.65
C LEU A 81 -1.75 -10.52 9.15
N LYS A 82 -1.58 -9.42 9.89
CA LYS A 82 -0.32 -9.07 10.53
C LYS A 82 0.09 -10.13 11.56
N VAL A 83 1.33 -10.60 11.46
CA VAL A 83 1.89 -11.58 12.40
C VAL A 83 2.54 -10.89 13.60
N SER A 84 2.53 -11.53 14.76
CA SER A 84 3.12 -10.99 16.00
C SER A 84 4.65 -11.16 16.04
N ASN A 85 5.17 -12.23 15.45
CA ASN A 85 6.57 -12.66 15.45
C ASN A 85 7.38 -12.12 14.24
N MET A 86 7.10 -10.90 13.79
CA MET A 86 7.68 -10.31 12.57
C MET A 86 9.23 -10.35 12.56
N LYS A 87 9.87 -10.00 13.68
CA LYS A 87 11.34 -9.95 13.78
C LYS A 87 11.97 -11.31 13.50
N LYS A 88 11.44 -12.38 14.10
CA LYS A 88 11.92 -13.74 13.90
C LYS A 88 11.80 -14.15 12.42
N ILE A 89 10.68 -13.82 11.79
CA ILE A 89 10.43 -14.13 10.38
C ILE A 89 11.42 -13.38 9.47
N LEU A 90 11.73 -12.11 9.77
CA LEU A 90 12.72 -11.35 9.00
C LEU A 90 14.14 -11.92 9.13
N ILE A 91 14.53 -12.36 10.32
CA ILE A 91 15.83 -13.01 10.56
C ILE A 91 15.93 -14.31 9.74
N GLU A 92 14.88 -15.15 9.80
CA GLU A 92 14.83 -16.38 9.01
C GLU A 92 14.84 -16.11 7.50
N ALA A 93 14.09 -15.10 7.04
CA ALA A 93 14.06 -14.70 5.64
C ALA A 93 15.43 -14.22 5.18
N GLY A 94 16.07 -13.34 5.95
CA GLY A 94 17.41 -12.82 5.66
C GLY A 94 18.48 -13.91 5.64
N SER A 95 18.45 -14.83 6.59
CA SER A 95 19.36 -15.98 6.61
C SER A 95 19.17 -16.87 5.38
N SER A 96 17.91 -17.08 4.95
CA SER A 96 17.62 -17.91 3.77
C SER A 96 18.12 -17.34 2.45
N VAL A 97 18.29 -16.02 2.36
CA VAL A 97 18.84 -15.35 1.19
C VAL A 97 20.34 -15.08 1.31
N GLY A 98 21.00 -15.55 2.37
CA GLY A 98 22.45 -15.42 2.55
C GLY A 98 22.93 -14.07 3.09
N MET A 99 22.07 -13.32 3.79
CA MET A 99 22.48 -12.09 4.47
C MET A 99 23.52 -12.38 5.57
N ASP A 100 24.46 -11.45 5.72
CA ASP A 100 25.47 -11.45 6.78
C ASP A 100 24.83 -11.52 8.18
N GLU A 101 25.36 -12.37 9.05
CA GLU A 101 24.85 -12.59 10.42
C GLU A 101 24.80 -11.30 11.25
N SER A 102 25.74 -10.36 11.03
CA SER A 102 25.74 -9.05 11.70
C SER A 102 24.51 -8.20 11.36
N LYS A 103 23.90 -8.41 10.18
CA LYS A 103 22.67 -7.73 9.75
C LYS A 103 21.39 -8.45 10.23
N LEU A 104 21.54 -9.61 10.86
CA LEU A 104 20.47 -10.45 11.40
C LEU A 104 20.49 -10.51 12.93
N ASP A 105 21.25 -9.62 13.56
CA ASP A 105 21.36 -9.52 15.01
C ASP A 105 19.96 -9.30 15.65
N PRO A 106 19.54 -10.17 16.61
CA PRO A 106 18.28 -10.02 17.33
C PRO A 106 18.08 -8.66 18.04
N ASP A 107 19.16 -7.96 18.38
CA ASP A 107 19.12 -6.64 19.01
C ASP A 107 18.67 -5.54 18.04
N LEU A 108 18.83 -5.76 16.72
CA LEU A 108 18.34 -4.85 15.69
C LEU A 108 16.81 -4.79 15.68
N THR A 109 16.28 -3.63 15.31
CA THR A 109 14.84 -3.43 15.16
C THR A 109 14.30 -4.16 13.92
N THR A 110 13.01 -4.50 13.95
CA THR A 110 12.28 -5.03 12.77
C THR A 110 12.44 -4.14 11.54
N TYR A 111 12.56 -2.83 11.74
CA TYR A 111 12.80 -1.84 10.69
C TYR A 111 14.20 -2.01 10.06
N GLU A 112 15.25 -2.12 10.87
CA GLU A 112 16.62 -2.26 10.40
C GLU A 112 16.83 -3.57 9.65
N ILE A 113 16.38 -4.69 10.22
CA ILE A 113 16.52 -6.02 9.60
C ILE A 113 15.78 -6.05 8.26
N GLY A 114 14.54 -5.53 8.20
CA GLY A 114 13.80 -5.49 6.94
C GLY A 114 14.41 -4.54 5.91
N ARG A 115 15.01 -3.42 6.32
CA ARG A 115 15.75 -2.55 5.40
C ARG A 115 16.96 -3.27 4.80
N PHE A 116 17.70 -4.03 5.61
CA PHE A 116 18.82 -4.82 5.11
C PHE A 116 18.36 -5.92 4.16
N LEU A 117 17.23 -6.58 4.45
CA LEU A 117 16.63 -7.58 3.58
C LEU A 117 16.29 -7.01 2.20
N PHE A 118 15.53 -5.91 2.14
CA PHE A 118 15.18 -5.30 0.86
C PHE A 118 16.37 -4.71 0.12
N LYS A 119 17.38 -4.21 0.83
CA LYS A 119 18.63 -3.79 0.19
C LYS A 119 19.34 -4.98 -0.47
N HIS A 120 19.41 -6.12 0.22
CA HIS A 120 20.08 -7.32 -0.29
C HIS A 120 19.34 -7.97 -1.47
N LEU A 121 18.01 -7.89 -1.49
CA LEU A 121 17.19 -8.41 -2.59
C LEU A 121 17.28 -7.57 -3.88
N GLN A 122 17.82 -6.35 -3.79
CA GLN A 122 18.04 -5.44 -4.92
C GLN A 122 19.49 -5.47 -5.44
N GLU A 123 20.40 -6.17 -4.76
CA GLU A 123 21.82 -6.35 -5.15
C GLU A 123 21.98 -7.60 -6.03
#